data_AF-A0A7Y8I772-F1
#
_entry.id   AF-A0A7Y8I772-F1
#
_cell.length_a   1.000
_cell.length_b   1.000
_cell.length_c   1.000
_cell.angle_alpha   90.00
_cell.angle_beta   90.00
_cell.angle_gamma   90.00
#
_symmetry.space_group_name_H-M   'P 1'
#
loop_
_entity.id
_entity.type
_entity.pdbx_description
1 polymer ?
#
loop_
_entity_poly.entity_id
_entity_poly.type
_entity_poly.pdbx_seq_one_letter_code
_entity_poly.pdbx_strand_id
1 'polypeptide(L)'
;MKIRIINDDKNKNNVEVASAIIQIEVMNGCGVDGVAAKFTSYLRERNFDVVQVGNYISNNIDETMIIDRIGNRANAEKLADVLGIDKRNIIQQLNKDYFLDATLVIGKDYNKLEPLN
;
A
#
# COMPACT_ATOMS: atom_id res chain seq x y z
N MET A 1 -36.74 5.51 36.42
CA MET A 1 -36.22 4.82 35.23
C MET A 1 -36.29 5.81 34.07
N LYS A 2 -35.16 6.37 33.62
CA LYS A 2 -35.09 7.25 32.43
C LYS A 2 -34.29 6.48 31.38
N ILE A 3 -34.95 6.08 30.31
CA ILE A 3 -34.29 5.48 29.15
C ILE A 3 -33.63 6.62 28.38
N ARG A 4 -32.29 6.63 28.38
CA ARG A 4 -31.50 7.52 27.53
C ARG A 4 -31.37 6.80 26.18
N ILE A 5 -32.18 7.20 25.21
CA ILE A 5 -31.96 6.82 23.82
C ILE A 5 -30.72 7.59 23.37
N ILE A 6 -29.61 6.87 23.21
CA ILE A 6 -28.41 7.38 22.54
C ILE A 6 -28.58 7.01 21.08
N ASN A 7 -28.96 7.98 20.25
CA ASN A 7 -28.83 7.83 18.81
C ASN A 7 -27.33 7.82 18.50
N ASP A 8 -26.79 6.63 18.22
CA ASP A 8 -25.43 6.46 17.71
C ASP A 8 -25.44 6.74 16.20
N ASP A 9 -25.72 8.00 15.84
CA ASP A 9 -25.56 8.51 14.47
C ASP A 9 -24.06 8.70 14.18
N LYS A 10 -23.32 7.60 14.06
CA LYS A 10 -21.98 7.62 13.45
C LYS A 10 -22.10 7.46 11.94
N ASN A 11 -22.74 8.44 11.30
CA ASN A 11 -22.51 8.70 9.88
C ASN A 11 -21.12 9.35 9.74
N LYS A 12 -20.07 8.53 9.79
CA LYS A 12 -18.70 8.94 9.49
C LYS A 12 -18.55 9.06 7.97
N ASN A 13 -18.95 10.19 7.42
CA ASN A 13 -18.34 10.70 6.20
C ASN A 13 -16.91 11.19 6.54
N ASN A 14 -16.06 10.29 7.01
CA ASN A 14 -14.63 10.56 7.11
C ASN A 14 -14.07 10.33 5.71
N VAL A 15 -13.86 11.41 4.95
CA VAL A 15 -13.07 11.34 3.74
C VAL A 15 -11.68 10.86 4.16
N GLU A 16 -11.30 9.66 3.73
CA GLU A 16 -9.94 9.16 3.94
C GLU A 16 -9.01 10.04 3.11
N VAL A 17 -8.16 10.81 3.80
CA VAL A 17 -7.16 11.67 3.17
C VAL A 17 -5.82 10.98 3.29
N ALA A 18 -5.06 10.99 2.20
CA ALA A 18 -3.71 10.44 2.20
C ALA A 18 -2.81 11.20 3.19
N SER A 19 -2.01 10.47 3.95
CA SER A 19 -1.01 11.01 4.87
C SER A 19 0.04 11.84 4.11
N ALA A 20 0.60 12.84 4.78
CA ALA A 20 1.67 13.67 4.21
C ALA A 20 2.93 12.85 3.88
N ILE A 21 3.29 11.94 4.80
CA ILE A 21 4.31 10.91 4.63
C ILE A 21 3.58 9.57 4.72
N ILE A 22 3.85 8.68 3.76
CA ILE A 22 3.29 7.33 3.75
C ILE A 22 4.44 6.35 3.97
N GLN A 23 4.38 5.61 5.06
CA GLN A 23 5.39 4.62 5.43
C GLN A 23 5.07 3.27 4.80
N ILE A 24 5.98 2.77 3.97
CA ILE A 24 5.76 1.53 3.22
C ILE A 24 6.94 0.58 3.31
N GLU A 25 6.65 -0.69 3.05
CA GLU A 25 7.66 -1.67 2.69
C GLU A 25 7.51 -2.08 1.22
N VAL A 26 8.62 -2.49 0.60
CA VAL A 26 8.67 -2.95 -0.80
C VAL A 26 9.19 -4.38 -0.87
N MET A 27 8.33 -5.30 -1.32
CA MET A 27 8.58 -6.74 -1.34
C MET A 27 8.65 -7.28 -2.77
N ASN A 28 9.74 -7.94 -3.11
CA ASN A 28 9.91 -8.62 -4.40
C ASN A 28 9.14 -9.94 -4.42
N GLY A 29 8.03 -9.98 -5.14
CA GLY A 29 7.24 -11.20 -5.36
C GLY A 29 7.44 -11.86 -6.73
N CYS A 30 8.30 -11.30 -7.60
CA CYS A 30 8.44 -11.75 -8.99
C CYS A 30 9.69 -12.59 -9.27
N GLY A 31 10.63 -12.64 -8.32
CA GLY A 31 11.87 -13.41 -8.43
C GLY A 31 12.96 -12.77 -9.30
N VAL A 32 12.79 -11.52 -9.73
CA VAL A 32 13.80 -10.79 -10.51
C VAL A 32 14.66 -9.94 -9.58
N ASP A 33 15.98 -10.17 -9.60
CA ASP A 33 16.92 -9.46 -8.75
C ASP A 33 16.95 -7.94 -9.04
N GLY A 34 17.05 -7.16 -7.96
CA GLY A 34 17.17 -5.70 -8.02
C GLY A 34 15.89 -4.94 -8.36
N VAL A 35 14.77 -5.61 -8.69
CA VAL A 35 13.50 -4.94 -9.00
C VAL A 35 12.99 -4.11 -7.80
N ALA A 36 12.95 -4.68 -6.59
CA ALA A 36 12.50 -3.96 -5.40
C ALA A 36 13.35 -2.71 -5.09
N ALA A 37 14.65 -2.74 -5.39
CA ALA A 37 15.54 -1.59 -5.20
C ALA A 37 15.25 -0.44 -6.18
N LYS A 38 14.87 -0.77 -7.43
CA LYS A 38 14.47 0.23 -8.44
C LYS A 38 13.19 0.95 -8.02
N PHE A 39 12.16 0.21 -7.63
CA PHE A 39 10.90 0.79 -7.12
C PHE A 39 11.14 1.60 -5.85
N THR A 40 11.97 1.12 -4.93
CA THR A 40 12.32 1.86 -3.70
C THR A 40 12.90 3.24 -3.98
N SER A 41 13.83 3.33 -4.94
CA SER A 41 14.46 4.61 -5.30
C SER A 41 13.42 5.59 -5.86
N TYR A 42 12.60 5.11 -6.79
CA TYR A 42 11.51 5.89 -7.40
C TYR A 42 10.46 6.39 -6.40
N LEU A 43 10.10 5.56 -5.42
CA LEU A 43 9.10 5.89 -4.40
C LEU A 43 9.64 6.92 -3.40
N ARG A 44 10.91 6.81 -3.01
CA ARG A 44 11.55 7.80 -2.11
C ARG A 44 11.62 9.19 -2.73
N GLU A 45 11.88 9.29 -4.04
CA GLU A 45 11.82 10.56 -4.78
C GLU A 45 10.42 11.19 -4.79
N ARG A 46 9.37 10.40 -4.49
CA ARG A 46 7.96 10.80 -4.47
C ARG A 46 7.37 10.88 -3.06
N ASN A 47 8.24 11.06 -2.06
CA ASN A 47 7.87 11.30 -0.66
C ASN A 47 7.17 10.11 0.02
N PHE A 48 7.42 8.89 -0.44
CA PHE A 48 7.13 7.68 0.33
C PHE A 48 8.33 7.34 1.22
N ASP A 49 8.08 7.08 2.48
CA ASP A 49 9.09 6.63 3.43
C ASP A 49 9.18 5.09 3.35
N VAL A 50 10.08 4.61 2.48
CA VAL A 50 10.34 3.18 2.35
C VAL A 50 11.23 2.72 3.50
N VAL A 51 10.63 2.12 4.52
CA VAL A 51 11.33 1.69 5.75
C VAL A 51 11.95 0.30 5.62
N GLN A 52 11.42 -0.54 4.73
CA GLN A 52 11.94 -1.89 4.49
C GLN A 52 11.87 -2.30 3.02
N VAL A 53 12.88 -3.06 2.58
CA VAL A 53 12.95 -3.69 1.26
C VAL A 53 13.33 -5.15 1.44
N GLY A 54 12.66 -6.06 0.74
CA GLY A 54 12.92 -7.49 0.90
C GLY A 54 12.33 -8.36 -0.21
N ASN A 55 12.39 -9.67 0.01
CA ASN A 55 11.69 -10.65 -0.81
C ASN A 55 10.36 -11.00 -0.17
N TYR A 56 9.33 -11.14 -0.99
CA TYR A 56 8.05 -11.66 -0.54
C TYR A 56 8.14 -13.16 -0.25
N ILE A 57 7.18 -13.70 0.52
CA ILE A 57 7.14 -15.12 0.88
C ILE A 57 7.06 -16.05 -0.34
N SER A 58 6.54 -15.55 -1.46
CA SER A 58 6.48 -16.21 -2.76
C SER A 58 7.18 -15.35 -3.81
N ASN A 59 7.95 -15.99 -4.69
CA ASN A 59 8.60 -15.36 -5.85
C ASN A 59 7.82 -15.56 -7.16
N ASN A 60 6.57 -16.00 -7.08
CA ASN A 60 5.72 -16.31 -8.24
C ASN A 60 4.40 -15.50 -8.21
N ILE A 61 4.46 -14.24 -7.80
CA ILE A 61 3.33 -13.31 -7.84
C ILE A 61 3.19 -12.79 -9.26
N ASP A 62 2.04 -13.02 -9.90
CA ASP A 62 1.82 -12.63 -11.29
C ASP A 62 1.52 -11.13 -11.43
N GLU A 63 0.65 -10.59 -10.57
CA GLU A 63 0.25 -9.17 -10.59
C GLU A 63 0.71 -8.43 -9.33
N THR A 64 1.21 -7.21 -9.53
CA THR A 64 1.62 -6.33 -8.45
C THR A 64 0.41 -5.90 -7.62
N MET A 65 0.53 -5.96 -6.29
CA MET A 65 -0.54 -5.61 -5.37
C MET A 65 -0.06 -4.68 -4.25
N ILE A 66 -1.01 -3.98 -3.66
CA ILE A 66 -0.80 -3.12 -2.48
C ILE A 66 -1.65 -3.65 -1.34
N ILE A 67 -1.04 -3.79 -0.17
CA ILE A 67 -1.72 -4.21 1.06
C ILE A 67 -1.87 -2.98 1.96
N ASP A 68 -3.09 -2.52 2.18
CA ASP A 68 -3.43 -1.50 3.20
C ASP A 68 -3.36 -2.14 4.59
N ARG A 69 -2.47 -1.61 5.43
CA ARG A 69 -2.15 -2.16 6.76
C ARG A 69 -2.87 -1.45 7.91
N ILE A 70 -3.40 -0.26 7.69
CA ILE A 70 -4.00 0.58 8.75
C ILE A 70 -5.47 0.94 8.52
N GLY A 71 -6.01 0.62 7.35
CA GLY A 71 -7.38 0.94 6.99
C GLY A 71 -7.53 2.37 6.44
N ASN A 72 -6.43 2.98 5.97
CA ASN A 72 -6.46 4.26 5.27
C ASN A 72 -6.22 4.00 3.78
N ARG A 73 -7.30 3.67 3.07
CA ARG A 73 -7.25 3.29 1.66
C ARG A 73 -6.67 4.41 0.79
N ALA A 74 -6.82 5.67 1.17
CA ALA A 74 -6.25 6.80 0.43
C ALA A 74 -4.71 6.74 0.33
N ASN A 75 -4.03 6.15 1.32
CA ASN A 75 -2.58 5.92 1.26
C ASN A 75 -2.23 4.89 0.18
N ALA A 76 -2.97 3.77 0.16
CA ALA A 76 -2.79 2.73 -0.84
C ALA A 76 -3.14 3.19 -2.25
N GLU A 77 -4.20 4.00 -2.42
CA GLU A 77 -4.57 4.56 -3.71
C GLU A 77 -3.53 5.55 -4.24
N LYS A 78 -2.97 6.41 -3.38
CA LYS A 78 -1.88 7.31 -3.78
C LYS A 78 -0.65 6.53 -4.28
N LEU A 79 -0.33 5.40 -3.63
CA LEU A 79 0.73 4.51 -4.08
C LEU A 79 0.39 3.86 -5.44
N ALA A 80 -0.86 3.42 -5.62
CA ALA A 80 -1.33 2.83 -6.87
C ALA A 80 -1.23 3.83 -8.04
N ASP A 81 -1.70 5.06 -7.82
CA ASP A 81 -1.70 6.12 -8.83
C ASP A 81 -0.26 6.49 -9.25
N VAL A 82 0.69 6.49 -8.31
CA VAL A 82 2.12 6.78 -8.57
C VAL A 82 2.81 5.70 -9.40
N LEU A 83 2.38 4.45 -9.27
CA LEU A 83 2.99 3.29 -9.93
C LEU A 83 2.24 2.84 -11.18
N GLY A 84 1.03 3.36 -11.43
CA GLY A 84 0.15 2.90 -12.50
C GLY A 84 -0.51 1.55 -12.20
N ILE A 85 -0.69 1.21 -10.93
CA ILE A 85 -1.34 -0.05 -10.49
C ILE A 85 -2.86 0.16 -10.49
N ASP A 86 -3.61 -0.83 -10.99
CA ASP A 86 -5.07 -0.81 -10.92
C ASP A 86 -5.54 -0.87 -9.45
N LYS A 87 -6.44 0.03 -9.05
CA LYS A 87 -6.98 0.11 -7.68
C LYS A 87 -7.70 -1.16 -7.22
N ARG A 88 -8.06 -2.06 -8.14
CA ARG A 88 -8.57 -3.41 -7.86
C ARG A 88 -7.51 -4.31 -7.20
N ASN A 89 -6.23 -4.02 -7.40
CA ASN A 89 -5.09 -4.74 -6.80
C ASN A 89 -4.70 -4.18 -5.42
N ILE A 90 -5.57 -3.36 -4.82
CA ILE A 90 -5.44 -2.94 -3.42
C ILE A 90 -6.28 -3.88 -2.55
N ILE A 91 -5.62 -4.61 -1.66
CA ILE A 91 -6.25 -5.45 -0.64
C ILE A 91 -6.04 -4.84 0.75
N GLN A 92 -6.93 -5.14 1.69
CA GLN A 92 -6.79 -4.69 3.08
C GLN A 92 -6.41 -5.87 3.97
N GLN A 93 -5.34 -5.71 4.75
CA GLN A 93 -4.94 -6.65 5.80
C GLN A 93 -4.43 -5.86 7.00
N LEU A 94 -5.34 -5.55 7.92
CA LEU A 94 -5.06 -4.68 9.06
C LEU A 94 -4.07 -5.33 10.03
N ASN A 95 -2.97 -4.63 10.30
CA ASN A 95 -2.03 -4.99 11.35
C ASN A 95 -1.33 -3.72 11.87
N LYS A 96 -1.88 -3.13 12.94
CA LYS A 96 -1.36 -1.88 13.51
C LYS A 96 -0.01 -2.04 14.21
N ASP A 97 0.32 -3.25 14.63
CA ASP A 97 1.61 -3.55 15.27
C ASP A 97 2.76 -3.58 14.26
N TYR A 98 2.45 -3.52 12.96
CA TYR A 98 3.42 -3.53 11.88
C TYR A 98 3.99 -2.15 11.56
N PHE A 99 3.45 -1.08 12.16
CA PHE A 99 3.91 0.31 12.00
C PHE A 99 4.14 0.76 10.54
N LEU A 100 3.36 0.20 9.61
CA LEU A 100 3.40 0.48 8.18
C LEU A 100 2.02 0.93 7.74
N ASP A 101 1.96 1.90 6.83
CA ASP A 101 0.70 2.30 6.20
C ASP A 101 0.29 1.29 5.11
N ALA A 102 1.27 0.84 4.31
CA ALA A 102 1.05 -0.11 3.23
C ALA A 102 2.26 -1.00 2.93
N THR A 103 2.00 -2.14 2.30
CA THR A 103 3.02 -3.02 1.70
C THR A 103 2.85 -3.01 0.18
N LEU A 104 3.91 -2.76 -0.58
CA LEU A 104 3.96 -3.02 -2.02
C LEU A 104 4.54 -4.41 -2.27
N VAL A 105 3.78 -5.29 -2.94
CA VAL A 105 4.29 -6.60 -3.41
C VAL A 105 4.41 -6.56 -4.92
N ILE A 106 5.63 -6.63 -5.43
CA ILE A 106 5.93 -6.51 -6.86
C ILE A 106 5.74 -7.85 -7.56
N GLY A 107 4.84 -7.89 -8.53
CA GLY A 107 4.54 -9.05 -9.38
C GLY A 107 5.34 -9.06 -10.68
N LYS A 108 5.13 -10.09 -11.51
CA LYS A 108 5.80 -10.26 -12.81
C LYS A 108 5.42 -9.21 -13.84
N ASP A 109 4.35 -8.47 -13.60
CA ASP A 109 3.90 -7.30 -14.37
C ASP A 109 4.71 -6.02 -14.09
N TYR A 110 5.77 -6.07 -13.27
CA TYR A 110 6.58 -4.91 -12.87
C TYR A 110 7.08 -4.03 -14.03
N ASN A 111 7.25 -4.61 -15.22
CA ASN A 111 7.71 -3.90 -16.42
C ASN A 111 6.60 -3.09 -17.13
N LYS A 112 5.37 -3.11 -16.61
CA LYS A 112 4.24 -2.30 -17.06
C LYS A 112 3.95 -1.13 -16.12
N LEU A 113 4.73 -1.01 -15.04
CA LEU A 113 4.54 -0.03 -13.97
C LEU A 113 5.67 0.97 -13.98
N GLU A 114 5.39 2.19 -13.53
CA GLU A 114 6.43 3.19 -13.29
C GLU A 114 7.41 2.68 -12.21
N PRO A 115 8.73 2.86 -12.35
CA PRO A 115 9.44 3.62 -13.41
C PRO A 115 9.90 2.79 -14.63
N LEU A 116 9.38 1.59 -14.83
CA LEU A 116 9.96 0.60 -15.74
C LEU A 116 9.12 0.33 -17.00
N ASN A 117 8.01 1.05 -17.17
CA ASN A 117 7.12 0.99 -18.32
C ASN A 117 7.66 1.74 -19.55
#